data_AF-A0A820A525-F1
#
_entry.id   AF-A0A820A525-F1
#
_cell.length_a   1.000
_cell.length_b   1.000
_cell.length_c   1.000
_cell.angle_alpha   90.00
_cell.angle_beta   90.00
_cell.angle_gamma   90.00
#
_symmetry.space_group_name_H-M   'P 1'
#
loop_
_entity.id
_entity.type
_entity.pdbx_description
1 polymer ?
#
loop_
_entity_poly.entity_id
_entity_poly.type
_entity_poly.pdbx_seq_one_letter_code
_entity_poly.pdbx_strand_id
1 'polypeptide(L)'
;MSSDAPSSSTQNQRFIDIESNILLRAISGYQNEPLVTLEKAIAPIKHLLGEDIETDIYLAKMKSKRPKDGLTQDESGAVQLLTMDSSSYKESLYFILNQTLRSKNRQLLKIWYSYLQLLLSGLWKLPNEKKIIWHGAKGNLSDQFDIDDDIIWWGFNSCLESLNVLENEEFLGKTGARTLFKIESCNGKVIRNHSFFEVESEVLLLPGTQLVVVGKEIHEPDTYIIHLKEIEKPAVQLLKPPFPQGNEAQQQATIRMEEEEEEHITTTEVVELEVIEPEIYSNVQELVKQLKANTADSTLQLNRFKNLSTDDAKAIADGLKTNTSVTYLYCGHPKDLSRESMRYILEGLKVNRTIDQLNLTGSGIPNCCDLIAETLKVNVSLTTLWLEGDVIKTNDDVKVLAEALKRNMRLEILVLRNTRIEDEGAIFLSEMLGMNYALKQLVIDCGKTDTNNCYQTHSDYNRITDRTAKAIATAVSRNGSLTHLYLESSEIGDEGAVAFSEMLKINRKLMILSLSKNKITDKGATVLANALGHSSGLRYLSVDGNLITQTGYSVLELAAQNSLPRISIDFYSQ
;
A
#
# COMPACT_ATOMS: atom_id res chain seq x y z
N MET A 1 -28.36 -19.22 -52.83
CA MET A 1 -27.39 -19.71 -51.84
C MET A 1 -26.85 -18.49 -51.12
N SER A 2 -27.54 -18.09 -50.06
CA SER A 2 -27.18 -17.00 -49.17
C SER A 2 -27.52 -17.49 -47.77
N SER A 3 -26.51 -17.87 -47.01
CA SER A 3 -26.62 -18.28 -45.61
C SER A 3 -25.66 -17.43 -44.82
N ASP A 4 -26.14 -16.26 -44.40
CA ASP A 4 -25.52 -15.48 -43.34
C ASP A 4 -25.78 -16.19 -42.01
N ALA A 5 -24.70 -16.65 -41.38
CA ALA A 5 -24.72 -17.11 -40.01
C ALA A 5 -24.74 -15.89 -39.07
N PRO A 6 -25.55 -15.88 -38.00
CA PRO A 6 -25.61 -14.76 -37.07
C PRO A 6 -24.32 -14.69 -36.26
N SER A 7 -23.67 -13.52 -36.28
CA SER A 7 -22.49 -13.21 -35.48
C SER A 7 -22.82 -13.19 -33.99
N SER A 8 -22.05 -13.94 -33.22
CA SER A 8 -22.08 -13.99 -31.77
C SER A 8 -21.48 -12.71 -31.17
N SER A 9 -22.32 -11.78 -30.73
CA SER A 9 -21.93 -10.65 -29.87
C SER A 9 -22.55 -10.79 -28.48
N THR A 10 -21.97 -11.68 -27.67
CA THR A 10 -22.26 -11.83 -26.23
C THR A 10 -20.97 -11.89 -25.43
N GLN A 11 -20.16 -10.83 -25.53
CA GLN A 11 -19.03 -10.59 -24.63
C GLN A 11 -19.15 -9.18 -24.02
N ASN A 12 -19.14 -9.16 -22.68
CA ASN A 12 -19.00 -8.02 -21.77
C ASN A 12 -20.22 -7.07 -21.59
N GLN A 13 -21.32 -7.61 -21.05
CA GLN A 13 -22.34 -6.81 -20.34
C GLN A 13 -22.00 -6.77 -18.84
N ARG A 14 -21.33 -5.70 -18.41
CA ARG A 14 -20.95 -5.46 -17.00
C ARG A 14 -22.07 -4.80 -16.16
N PHE A 15 -23.24 -4.46 -16.74
CA PHE A 15 -24.23 -3.64 -16.04
C PHE A 15 -25.68 -3.86 -16.49
N ILE A 16 -26.49 -4.48 -15.63
CA ILE A 16 -27.91 -4.16 -15.41
C ILE A 16 -28.17 -4.34 -13.91
N ASP A 17 -27.83 -3.32 -13.10
CA ASP A 17 -27.98 -3.30 -11.64
C ASP A 17 -29.17 -2.46 -11.14
N ILE A 18 -29.98 -1.91 -12.06
CA ILE A 18 -31.07 -1.00 -11.70
C ILE A 18 -32.41 -1.65 -12.03
N GLU A 19 -33.03 -2.26 -11.03
CA GLU A 19 -34.47 -2.48 -11.02
C GLU A 19 -35.10 -1.34 -10.21
N SER A 20 -35.71 -0.39 -10.90
CA SER A 20 -36.55 0.63 -10.27
C SER A 20 -37.84 -0.02 -9.72
N ASN A 21 -38.28 0.48 -8.56
CA ASN A 21 -39.63 0.30 -7.97
C ASN A 21 -39.96 -0.94 -7.11
N ILE A 22 -38.99 -1.75 -6.66
CA ILE A 22 -39.30 -2.85 -5.72
C ILE A 22 -38.88 -2.49 -4.28
N LEU A 23 -39.87 -2.16 -3.44
CA LEU A 23 -39.66 -2.05 -1.99
C LEU A 23 -39.45 -3.45 -1.39
N LEU A 24 -38.19 -3.78 -1.15
CA LEU A 24 -37.80 -5.00 -0.45
C LEU A 24 -37.73 -4.76 1.06
N ARG A 25 -37.84 -5.84 1.85
CA ARG A 25 -37.61 -5.77 3.30
C ARG A 25 -36.16 -5.33 3.58
N ALA A 26 -35.96 -4.63 4.69
CA ALA A 26 -34.64 -4.17 5.14
C ALA A 26 -33.64 -5.34 5.27
N ILE A 27 -32.40 -5.08 4.88
CA ILE A 27 -31.27 -5.98 5.06
C ILE A 27 -30.91 -5.96 6.55
N SER A 28 -31.18 -7.08 7.21
CA SER A 28 -31.12 -7.23 8.66
C SER A 28 -30.88 -8.70 9.02
N GLY A 29 -30.54 -8.97 10.29
CA GLY A 29 -30.23 -10.31 10.81
C GLY A 29 -28.73 -10.60 10.89
N TYR A 30 -27.94 -10.09 9.95
CA TYR A 30 -26.47 -10.30 9.93
C TYR A 30 -25.73 -9.72 11.13
N GLN A 31 -26.26 -8.65 11.73
CA GLN A 31 -25.70 -8.02 12.93
C GLN A 31 -25.82 -8.82 14.22
N ASN A 32 -26.48 -9.97 14.16
CA ASN A 32 -26.45 -10.97 15.24
C ASN A 32 -25.35 -12.02 15.03
N GLU A 33 -24.67 -12.03 13.87
CA GLU A 33 -23.54 -12.92 13.64
C GLU A 33 -22.29 -12.42 14.38
N PRO A 34 -21.43 -13.32 14.88
CA PRO A 34 -20.14 -12.92 15.42
C PRO A 34 -19.23 -12.40 14.30
N LEU A 35 -18.33 -11.48 14.66
CA LEU A 35 -17.19 -11.15 13.80
C LEU A 35 -16.25 -12.36 13.71
N VAL A 36 -15.91 -12.73 12.47
CA VAL A 36 -15.06 -13.89 12.15
C VAL A 36 -14.01 -13.48 11.12
N THR A 37 -13.01 -14.32 10.91
CA THR A 37 -11.99 -14.08 9.87
C THR A 37 -12.61 -14.12 8.47
N LEU A 38 -11.94 -13.54 7.47
CA LEU A 38 -12.44 -13.51 6.10
C LEU A 38 -12.72 -14.92 5.54
N GLU A 39 -11.85 -15.89 5.81
CA GLU A 39 -12.02 -17.29 5.39
C GLU A 39 -13.30 -17.89 5.96
N LYS A 40 -13.57 -17.65 7.25
CA LYS A 40 -14.77 -18.13 7.93
C LYS A 40 -16.03 -17.42 7.43
N ALA A 41 -15.91 -16.14 7.10
CA ALA A 41 -17.01 -15.35 6.55
C ALA A 41 -17.42 -15.83 5.14
N ILE A 42 -16.45 -16.27 4.33
CA ILE A 42 -16.68 -16.79 2.96
C ILE A 42 -17.09 -18.26 2.96
N ALA A 43 -16.70 -19.06 3.95
CA ALA A 43 -16.96 -20.51 3.97
C ALA A 43 -18.41 -20.95 3.60
N PRO A 44 -19.49 -20.28 4.07
CA PRO A 44 -20.86 -20.66 3.71
C PRO A 44 -21.22 -20.43 2.24
N ILE A 45 -20.59 -19.44 1.60
CA ILE A 45 -20.86 -19.00 0.22
C ILE A 45 -19.81 -19.48 -0.78
N LYS A 46 -18.72 -20.10 -0.32
CA LYS A 46 -17.59 -20.53 -1.15
C LYS A 46 -18.01 -21.38 -2.36
N HIS A 47 -19.02 -22.24 -2.20
CA HIS A 47 -19.56 -23.09 -3.27
C HIS A 47 -20.27 -22.34 -4.41
N LEU A 48 -20.57 -21.06 -4.21
CA LEU A 48 -21.18 -20.18 -5.22
C LEU A 48 -20.12 -19.41 -6.02
N LEU A 49 -18.88 -19.36 -5.52
CA LEU A 49 -17.80 -18.52 -6.06
C LEU A 49 -16.86 -19.34 -6.96
N GLY A 50 -16.14 -18.66 -7.85
CA GLY A 50 -15.23 -19.30 -8.81
C GLY A 50 -14.09 -20.11 -8.15
N GLU A 51 -13.42 -20.95 -8.94
CA GLU A 51 -12.36 -21.86 -8.47
C GLU A 51 -11.17 -21.14 -7.81
N ASP A 52 -10.93 -19.88 -8.17
CA ASP A 52 -9.82 -19.05 -7.68
C ASP A 52 -10.08 -18.35 -6.34
N ILE A 53 -11.25 -18.54 -5.71
CA ILE A 53 -11.65 -17.79 -4.51
C ILE A 53 -10.66 -17.88 -3.33
N GLU A 54 -9.95 -19.00 -3.18
CA GLU A 54 -8.91 -19.15 -2.14
C GLU A 54 -7.70 -18.25 -2.42
N THR A 55 -7.32 -18.13 -3.70
CA THR A 55 -6.29 -17.20 -4.14
C THR A 55 -6.73 -15.76 -3.92
N ASP A 56 -8.00 -15.44 -4.22
CA ASP A 56 -8.55 -14.09 -4.05
C ASP A 56 -8.59 -13.67 -2.57
N ILE A 57 -9.01 -14.58 -1.68
CA ILE A 57 -8.97 -14.35 -0.22
C ILE A 57 -7.53 -14.09 0.23
N TYR A 58 -6.58 -14.90 -0.23
CA TYR A 58 -5.16 -14.72 0.09
C TYR A 58 -4.64 -13.36 -0.36
N LEU A 59 -4.92 -12.96 -1.61
CA LEU A 59 -4.52 -11.66 -2.16
C LEU A 59 -5.16 -10.50 -1.40
N ALA A 60 -6.46 -10.57 -1.10
CA ALA A 60 -7.18 -9.55 -0.34
C ALA A 60 -6.59 -9.35 1.06
N LYS A 61 -6.23 -10.45 1.76
CA LYS A 61 -5.56 -10.39 3.07
C LYS A 61 -4.12 -9.92 2.99
N MET A 62 -3.39 -10.31 1.94
CA MET A 62 -2.02 -9.83 1.70
C MET A 62 -1.98 -8.31 1.55
N LYS A 63 -2.86 -7.75 0.74
CA LYS A 63 -2.98 -6.29 0.57
C LYS A 63 -3.55 -5.59 1.82
N SER A 64 -4.26 -6.32 2.67
CA SER A 64 -4.84 -5.82 3.92
C SER A 64 -4.01 -6.11 5.18
N LYS A 65 -2.71 -6.43 5.07
CA LYS A 65 -1.84 -6.76 6.23
C LYS A 65 -1.74 -5.63 7.26
N ARG A 66 -1.80 -4.38 6.82
CA ARG A 66 -1.76 -3.17 7.66
C ARG A 66 -2.81 -2.18 7.15
N PRO A 67 -4.09 -2.49 7.39
CA PRO A 67 -5.19 -1.69 6.85
C PRO A 67 -5.20 -0.31 7.51
N LYS A 68 -5.55 0.71 6.74
CA LYS A 68 -5.76 2.07 7.24
C LYS A 68 -7.14 2.20 7.90
N ASP A 69 -7.48 3.42 8.33
CA ASP A 69 -8.84 3.82 8.70
C ASP A 69 -9.47 3.00 9.86
N GLY A 70 -8.63 2.38 10.70
CA GLY A 70 -9.05 1.59 11.87
C GLY A 70 -9.68 0.23 11.56
N LEU A 71 -9.59 -0.25 10.33
CA LEU A 71 -10.09 -1.57 9.94
C LEU A 71 -9.17 -2.66 10.46
N THR A 72 -9.72 -3.85 10.68
CA THR A 72 -8.91 -5.07 10.87
C THR A 72 -8.48 -5.63 9.50
N GLN A 73 -7.48 -6.52 9.49
CA GLN A 73 -7.05 -7.18 8.24
C GLN A 73 -8.21 -7.89 7.55
N ASP A 74 -9.08 -8.56 8.31
CA ASP A 74 -10.22 -9.29 7.74
C ASP A 74 -11.34 -8.34 7.26
N GLU A 75 -11.57 -7.21 7.94
CA GLU A 75 -12.53 -6.18 7.51
C GLU A 75 -12.06 -5.50 6.21
N SER A 76 -10.81 -5.07 6.15
CA SER A 76 -10.21 -4.51 4.93
C SER A 76 -10.13 -5.55 3.82
N GLY A 77 -9.81 -6.81 4.16
CA GLY A 77 -9.81 -7.92 3.22
C GLY A 77 -11.19 -8.17 2.62
N ALA A 78 -12.27 -8.01 3.41
CA ALA A 78 -13.62 -8.10 2.91
C ALA A 78 -13.94 -7.00 1.88
N VAL A 79 -13.53 -5.74 2.13
CA VAL A 79 -13.69 -4.63 1.17
C VAL A 79 -12.88 -4.89 -0.10
N GLN A 80 -11.63 -5.33 0.03
CA GLN A 80 -10.79 -5.64 -1.13
C GLN A 80 -11.40 -6.73 -1.99
N LEU A 81 -11.82 -7.84 -1.36
CA LEU A 81 -12.44 -8.97 -2.06
C LEU A 81 -13.74 -8.56 -2.79
N LEU A 82 -14.50 -7.60 -2.25
CA LEU A 82 -15.68 -7.05 -2.91
C LEU A 82 -15.34 -6.32 -4.22
N THR A 83 -14.19 -5.63 -4.24
CA THR A 83 -13.73 -4.81 -5.38
C THR A 83 -12.83 -5.55 -6.37
N MET A 84 -12.54 -6.84 -6.16
CA MET A 84 -11.70 -7.62 -7.06
C MET A 84 -12.39 -7.92 -8.39
N ASP A 85 -11.65 -7.76 -9.49
CA ASP A 85 -12.11 -8.15 -10.82
C ASP A 85 -11.74 -9.61 -11.08
N SER A 86 -12.75 -10.49 -11.05
CA SER A 86 -12.58 -11.91 -11.34
C SER A 86 -12.55 -12.15 -12.85
N SER A 87 -11.71 -13.10 -13.27
CA SER A 87 -11.60 -13.60 -14.66
C SER A 87 -12.94 -14.14 -15.21
N SER A 88 -13.88 -14.52 -14.33
CA SER A 88 -15.24 -14.95 -14.63
C SER A 88 -16.24 -14.05 -13.89
N TYR A 89 -16.61 -12.91 -14.49
CA TYR A 89 -17.52 -11.92 -13.87
C TYR A 89 -18.80 -12.52 -13.27
N LYS A 90 -19.39 -13.53 -13.93
CA LYS A 90 -20.63 -14.19 -13.48
C LYS A 90 -20.47 -15.04 -12.21
N GLU A 91 -19.24 -15.36 -11.84
CA GLU A 91 -18.88 -16.16 -10.66
C GLU A 91 -18.14 -15.31 -9.60
N SER A 92 -18.07 -13.99 -9.82
CA SER A 92 -17.46 -13.04 -8.89
C SER A 92 -18.31 -12.83 -7.64
N LEU A 93 -17.64 -12.58 -6.51
CA LEU A 93 -18.31 -12.29 -5.24
C LEU A 93 -19.22 -11.07 -5.37
N TYR A 94 -18.74 -10.00 -6.00
CA TYR A 94 -19.50 -8.77 -6.26
C TYR A 94 -20.83 -9.06 -6.97
N PHE A 95 -20.78 -9.79 -8.08
CA PHE A 95 -21.94 -10.05 -8.92
C PHE A 95 -23.00 -10.89 -8.19
N ILE A 96 -22.60 -11.97 -7.54
CA ILE A 96 -23.53 -12.89 -6.87
C ILE A 96 -24.12 -12.23 -5.62
N LEU A 97 -23.33 -11.47 -4.87
CA LEU A 97 -23.83 -10.72 -3.72
C LEU A 97 -24.89 -9.69 -4.15
N ASN A 98 -24.60 -8.89 -5.18
CA ASN A 98 -25.54 -7.87 -5.66
C ASN A 98 -26.83 -8.48 -6.23
N GLN A 99 -26.76 -9.63 -6.92
CA GLN A 99 -27.96 -10.37 -7.29
C GLN A 99 -28.77 -10.82 -6.07
N THR A 100 -28.09 -11.32 -5.03
CA THR A 100 -28.75 -11.78 -3.81
C THR A 100 -29.41 -10.62 -3.04
N LEU A 101 -28.74 -9.47 -2.99
CA LEU A 101 -29.25 -8.23 -2.38
C LEU A 101 -30.48 -7.68 -3.12
N ARG A 102 -30.61 -7.92 -4.43
CA ARG A 102 -31.78 -7.56 -5.23
C ARG A 102 -32.91 -8.60 -5.18
N SER A 103 -32.68 -9.77 -4.60
CA SER A 103 -33.69 -10.82 -4.53
C SER A 103 -34.86 -10.48 -3.58
N LYS A 104 -36.08 -10.72 -4.05
CA LYS A 104 -37.30 -10.70 -3.23
C LYS A 104 -37.25 -11.73 -2.10
N ASN A 105 -36.54 -12.84 -2.30
CA ASN A 105 -36.38 -13.86 -1.28
C ASN A 105 -35.22 -13.52 -0.33
N ARG A 106 -35.52 -12.75 0.72
CA ARG A 106 -34.54 -12.36 1.74
C ARG A 106 -33.89 -13.53 2.49
N GLN A 107 -34.45 -14.75 2.45
CA GLN A 107 -33.81 -15.91 3.06
C GLN A 107 -32.48 -16.27 2.38
N LEU A 108 -32.31 -15.92 1.10
CA LEU A 108 -31.08 -16.15 0.37
C LEU A 108 -29.90 -15.33 0.92
N LEU A 109 -30.16 -14.22 1.63
CA LEU A 109 -29.10 -13.43 2.27
C LEU A 109 -28.51 -14.10 3.51
N LYS A 110 -29.17 -15.12 4.10
CA LYS A 110 -28.71 -15.73 5.34
C LYS A 110 -27.31 -16.33 5.23
N ILE A 111 -27.00 -16.98 4.10
CA ILE A 111 -25.66 -17.53 3.86
C ILE A 111 -24.59 -16.44 3.75
N TRP A 112 -24.97 -15.19 3.45
CA TRP A 112 -24.09 -14.04 3.35
C TRP A 112 -23.91 -13.30 4.68
N TYR A 113 -24.63 -13.66 5.74
CA TYR A 113 -24.65 -12.85 6.97
C TYR A 113 -23.27 -12.68 7.60
N SER A 114 -22.45 -13.73 7.66
CA SER A 114 -21.10 -13.61 8.23
C SER A 114 -20.21 -12.66 7.40
N TYR A 115 -20.31 -12.70 6.07
CA TYR A 115 -19.59 -11.77 5.20
C TYR A 115 -20.14 -10.34 5.28
N LEU A 116 -21.46 -10.15 5.26
CA LEU A 116 -22.10 -8.84 5.41
C LEU A 116 -21.75 -8.21 6.76
N GLN A 117 -21.71 -9.00 7.83
CA GLN A 117 -21.33 -8.53 9.15
C GLN A 117 -19.87 -8.05 9.19
N LEU A 118 -18.95 -8.82 8.61
CA LEU A 118 -17.54 -8.45 8.53
C LEU A 118 -17.33 -7.20 7.65
N LEU A 119 -17.88 -7.20 6.43
CA LEU A 119 -17.78 -6.10 5.48
C LEU A 119 -18.35 -4.80 6.07
N LEU A 120 -19.57 -4.86 6.60
CA LEU A 120 -20.25 -3.66 7.08
C LEU A 120 -19.67 -3.15 8.39
N SER A 121 -19.14 -4.02 9.26
CA SER A 121 -18.38 -3.56 10.43
C SER A 121 -17.16 -2.73 10.03
N GLY A 122 -16.45 -3.12 8.97
CA GLY A 122 -15.38 -2.32 8.39
C GLY A 122 -15.88 -1.02 7.76
N LEU A 123 -16.87 -1.08 6.87
CA LEU A 123 -17.40 0.11 6.18
C LEU A 123 -17.99 1.15 7.14
N TRP A 124 -18.53 0.74 8.29
CA TRP A 124 -19.05 1.66 9.30
C TRP A 124 -17.96 2.48 10.01
N LYS A 125 -16.70 2.02 10.00
CA LYS A 125 -15.55 2.78 10.53
C LYS A 125 -15.03 3.83 9.55
N LEU A 126 -15.31 3.66 8.26
CA LEU A 126 -14.86 4.57 7.22
C LEU A 126 -15.68 5.88 7.21
N PRO A 127 -15.05 7.01 6.84
CA PRO A 127 -15.74 8.29 6.75
C PRO A 127 -16.85 8.25 5.69
N ASN A 128 -17.92 9.00 5.96
CA ASN A 128 -18.91 9.33 4.96
C ASN A 128 -18.43 10.57 4.20
N GLU A 129 -18.58 10.59 2.88
CA GLU A 129 -18.34 11.80 2.11
C GLU A 129 -19.59 12.35 1.44
N LYS A 130 -19.78 13.66 1.60
CA LYS A 130 -20.80 14.46 0.93
C LYS A 130 -20.22 15.04 -0.35
N LYS A 131 -20.38 14.35 -1.47
CA LYS A 131 -19.89 14.81 -2.79
C LYS A 131 -20.68 14.21 -3.94
N ILE A 132 -20.43 14.73 -5.13
CA ILE A 132 -20.94 14.15 -6.37
C ILE A 132 -20.06 12.95 -6.73
N ILE A 133 -20.70 11.80 -6.93
CA ILE A 133 -20.07 10.57 -7.42
C ILE A 133 -20.74 10.14 -8.71
N TRP A 134 -19.98 9.40 -9.54
CA TRP A 134 -20.42 8.99 -10.87
C TRP A 134 -20.47 7.47 -11.00
N HIS A 135 -21.51 6.98 -11.65
CA HIS A 135 -21.66 5.57 -12.01
C HIS A 135 -22.12 5.45 -13.47
N GLY A 136 -21.54 4.53 -14.24
CA GLY A 136 -21.82 4.38 -15.67
C GLY A 136 -22.50 3.05 -16.01
N ALA A 137 -23.49 3.10 -16.92
CA ALA A 137 -24.17 1.93 -17.45
C ALA A 137 -24.24 1.98 -18.99
N LYS A 138 -24.04 0.84 -19.65
CA LYS A 138 -24.23 0.74 -21.10
C LYS A 138 -25.71 0.72 -21.45
N GLY A 139 -26.07 1.36 -22.57
CA GLY A 139 -27.43 1.53 -23.06
C GLY A 139 -28.09 2.85 -22.65
N ASN A 140 -29.19 3.18 -23.31
CA ASN A 140 -30.08 4.27 -22.91
C ASN A 140 -31.05 3.74 -21.85
N LEU A 141 -30.89 4.19 -20.61
CA LEU A 141 -31.80 3.90 -19.50
C LEU A 141 -32.69 5.10 -19.15
N SER A 142 -32.57 6.22 -19.86
CA SER A 142 -33.25 7.48 -19.50
C SER A 142 -34.78 7.33 -19.46
N ASP A 143 -35.37 6.47 -20.27
CA ASP A 143 -36.83 6.23 -20.29
C ASP A 143 -37.35 5.48 -19.06
N GLN A 144 -36.47 4.95 -18.20
CA GLN A 144 -36.84 4.18 -17.00
C GLN A 144 -36.95 5.03 -15.72
N PHE A 145 -36.68 6.34 -15.83
CA PHE A 145 -36.62 7.26 -14.71
C PHE A 145 -37.34 8.55 -15.08
N ASP A 146 -38.29 8.96 -14.28
CA ASP A 146 -38.92 10.27 -14.37
C ASP A 146 -38.42 11.18 -13.23
N ILE A 147 -38.49 12.49 -13.46
CA ILE A 147 -38.14 13.46 -12.41
C ILE A 147 -39.12 13.26 -11.24
N ASP A 148 -38.58 13.34 -10.02
CA ASP A 148 -39.27 13.05 -8.75
C ASP A 148 -39.52 11.56 -8.47
N ASP A 149 -38.98 10.64 -9.28
CA ASP A 149 -39.00 9.21 -8.94
C ASP A 149 -38.15 8.90 -7.70
N ASP A 150 -38.73 8.15 -6.77
CA ASP A 150 -38.04 7.54 -5.63
C ASP A 150 -37.34 6.24 -6.07
N ILE A 151 -36.02 6.20 -5.92
CA ILE A 151 -35.18 5.04 -6.27
C ILE A 151 -34.59 4.46 -4.99
N ILE A 152 -34.61 3.13 -4.89
CA ILE A 152 -33.85 2.40 -3.86
C ILE A 152 -32.71 1.65 -4.53
N TRP A 153 -31.48 1.98 -4.13
CA TRP A 153 -30.27 1.38 -4.63
C TRP A 153 -29.91 0.15 -3.80
N TRP A 154 -30.20 -1.06 -4.30
CA TRP A 154 -30.13 -2.29 -3.48
C TRP A 154 -28.78 -3.02 -3.47
N GLY A 155 -27.80 -2.64 -4.28
CA GLY A 155 -26.49 -3.30 -4.35
C GLY A 155 -25.34 -2.42 -3.85
N PHE A 156 -24.21 -3.04 -3.51
CA PHE A 156 -22.94 -2.34 -3.34
C PHE A 156 -22.45 -1.91 -4.71
N ASN A 157 -22.21 -0.61 -4.93
CA ASN A 157 -21.71 -0.12 -6.22
C ASN A 157 -20.49 0.76 -6.04
N SER A 158 -19.47 0.41 -6.80
CA SER A 158 -18.31 1.24 -7.05
C SER A 158 -18.73 2.49 -7.81
N CYS A 159 -18.46 3.66 -7.26
CA CYS A 159 -18.66 4.94 -7.90
C CYS A 159 -17.34 5.72 -7.93
N LEU A 160 -17.16 6.50 -8.98
CA LEU A 160 -15.92 7.23 -9.24
C LEU A 160 -16.12 8.73 -8.98
N GLU A 161 -15.07 9.39 -8.49
CA GLU A 161 -15.06 10.86 -8.32
C GLU A 161 -14.96 11.63 -9.64
N SER A 162 -14.50 10.99 -10.73
CA SER A 162 -14.19 11.65 -12.00
C SER A 162 -14.76 10.92 -13.22
N LEU A 163 -15.46 11.67 -14.06
CA LEU A 163 -15.98 11.24 -15.37
C LEU A 163 -14.88 10.71 -16.31
N ASN A 164 -13.67 11.26 -16.22
CA ASN A 164 -12.56 10.90 -17.11
C ASN A 164 -12.14 9.42 -16.98
N VAL A 165 -12.44 8.79 -15.85
CA VAL A 165 -12.13 7.37 -15.60
C VAL A 165 -13.20 6.47 -16.22
N LEU A 166 -14.47 6.90 -16.24
CA LEU A 166 -15.57 6.18 -16.87
C LEU A 166 -15.41 6.10 -18.40
N GLU A 167 -14.80 7.12 -18.99
CA GLU A 167 -14.50 7.20 -20.42
C GLU A 167 -13.45 6.20 -20.93
N ASN A 168 -12.78 5.46 -20.04
CA ASN A 168 -11.87 4.38 -20.43
C ASN A 168 -12.68 3.22 -21.07
N GLU A 169 -12.16 2.66 -22.16
CA GLU A 169 -12.76 1.53 -22.91
C GLU A 169 -12.96 0.27 -22.05
N GLU A 170 -12.20 0.11 -20.97
CA GLU A 170 -12.37 -0.99 -20.00
C GLU A 170 -13.61 -0.82 -19.08
N PHE A 171 -14.14 0.39 -18.94
CA PHE A 171 -15.28 0.71 -18.08
C PHE A 171 -16.56 0.95 -18.90
N LEU A 172 -16.75 2.17 -19.40
CA LEU A 172 -17.91 2.54 -20.21
C LEU A 172 -17.56 2.70 -21.70
N GLY A 173 -16.33 3.17 -21.99
CA GLY A 173 -15.88 3.54 -23.32
C GLY A 173 -16.55 4.80 -23.87
N LYS A 174 -16.10 5.25 -25.05
CA LYS A 174 -16.60 6.50 -25.68
C LYS A 174 -17.67 6.29 -26.74
N THR A 175 -18.03 5.04 -27.03
CA THR A 175 -18.88 4.69 -28.17
C THR A 175 -20.14 3.94 -27.74
N GLY A 176 -21.24 4.15 -28.48
CA GLY A 176 -22.54 3.54 -28.21
C GLY A 176 -23.36 4.24 -27.12
N ALA A 177 -24.66 3.88 -27.06
CA ALA A 177 -25.59 4.38 -26.06
C ALA A 177 -25.08 4.08 -24.64
N ARG A 178 -25.06 5.10 -23.78
CA ARG A 178 -24.58 5.00 -22.39
C ARG A 178 -25.34 5.95 -21.47
N THR A 179 -25.56 5.51 -20.25
CA THR A 179 -26.21 6.27 -19.18
C THR A 179 -25.23 6.53 -18.06
N LEU A 180 -25.09 7.79 -17.64
CA LEU A 180 -24.25 8.22 -16.53
C LEU A 180 -25.14 8.70 -15.39
N PHE A 181 -24.97 8.10 -14.22
CA PHE A 181 -25.63 8.53 -13.00
C PHE A 181 -24.72 9.53 -12.30
N LYS A 182 -25.16 10.78 -12.24
CA LYS A 182 -24.58 11.81 -11.38
C LYS A 182 -25.29 11.72 -10.04
N ILE A 183 -24.59 11.35 -8.98
CA ILE A 183 -25.23 11.10 -7.67
C ILE A 183 -24.69 12.09 -6.65
N GLU A 184 -25.54 12.98 -6.14
CA GLU A 184 -25.27 13.76 -4.93
C GLU A 184 -25.39 12.82 -3.71
N SER A 185 -24.28 12.17 -3.32
CA SER A 185 -24.26 11.26 -2.17
C SER A 185 -23.95 11.99 -0.87
N CYS A 186 -24.54 11.53 0.22
CA CYS A 186 -24.24 11.98 1.57
C CYS A 186 -23.68 10.90 2.50
N ASN A 187 -23.86 9.62 2.18
CA ASN A 187 -23.36 8.49 2.99
C ASN A 187 -22.44 7.53 2.21
N GLY A 188 -21.94 7.94 1.05
CA GLY A 188 -20.95 7.17 0.30
C GLY A 188 -19.70 6.91 1.14
N LYS A 189 -19.19 5.66 1.10
CA LYS A 189 -18.02 5.23 1.85
C LYS A 189 -16.77 5.32 0.99
N VAL A 190 -15.79 6.11 1.42
CA VAL A 190 -14.51 6.19 0.70
C VAL A 190 -13.71 4.93 0.98
N ILE A 191 -13.46 4.14 -0.06
CA ILE A 191 -12.77 2.84 0.07
C ILE A 191 -11.42 2.81 -0.66
N ARG A 192 -10.89 3.97 -1.09
CA ARG A 192 -9.62 4.06 -1.84
C ARG A 192 -8.45 3.28 -1.22
N ASN A 193 -8.33 3.30 0.12
CA ASN A 193 -7.27 2.59 0.85
C ASN A 193 -7.52 1.07 0.99
N HIS A 194 -8.72 0.62 0.65
CA HIS A 194 -9.23 -0.72 0.89
C HIS A 194 -9.84 -1.34 -0.38
N SER A 195 -9.67 -0.71 -1.53
CA SER A 195 -10.06 -1.21 -2.84
C SER A 195 -8.90 -2.00 -3.45
N PHE A 196 -9.23 -2.98 -4.28
CA PHE A 196 -8.25 -3.68 -5.10
C PHE A 196 -7.58 -2.75 -6.12
N PHE A 197 -8.27 -1.67 -6.53
CA PHE A 197 -7.83 -0.68 -7.50
C PHE A 197 -7.34 0.61 -6.81
N GLU A 198 -6.12 0.58 -6.29
CA GLU A 198 -5.53 1.63 -5.43
C GLU A 198 -5.38 3.02 -6.09
N VAL A 199 -5.50 3.10 -7.42
CA VAL A 199 -5.41 4.35 -8.19
C VAL A 199 -6.77 5.04 -8.32
N GLU A 200 -7.85 4.30 -8.14
CA GLU A 200 -9.19 4.81 -8.33
C GLU A 200 -9.69 5.43 -7.03
N SER A 201 -10.16 6.67 -7.15
CA SER A 201 -10.83 7.38 -6.07
C SER A 201 -12.23 6.81 -5.83
N GLU A 202 -12.29 5.57 -5.37
CA GLU A 202 -13.52 4.79 -5.30
C GLU A 202 -14.35 5.13 -4.05
N VAL A 203 -15.63 5.36 -4.30
CA VAL A 203 -16.66 5.56 -3.28
C VAL A 203 -17.69 4.46 -3.42
N LEU A 204 -17.93 3.73 -2.35
CA LEU A 204 -18.90 2.66 -2.31
C LEU A 204 -20.26 3.20 -1.86
N LEU A 205 -21.27 3.08 -2.73
CA LEU A 205 -22.66 3.29 -2.34
C LEU A 205 -23.19 2.02 -1.69
N LEU A 206 -23.85 2.16 -0.53
CA LEU A 206 -24.35 1.04 0.26
C LEU A 206 -25.72 0.55 -0.23
N PRO A 207 -26.07 -0.72 -0.02
CA PRO A 207 -27.38 -1.23 -0.37
C PRO A 207 -28.47 -0.64 0.52
N GLY A 208 -29.65 -0.38 -0.05
CA GLY A 208 -30.77 0.28 0.61
C GLY A 208 -30.70 1.81 0.62
N THR A 209 -29.72 2.41 -0.08
CA THR A 209 -29.66 3.88 -0.26
C THR A 209 -30.89 4.37 -1.03
N GLN A 210 -31.54 5.41 -0.49
CA GLN A 210 -32.73 6.01 -1.09
C GLN A 210 -32.33 7.30 -1.81
N LEU A 211 -32.70 7.40 -3.09
CA LEU A 211 -32.35 8.49 -3.98
C LEU A 211 -33.62 9.05 -4.63
N VAL A 212 -33.60 10.32 -5.02
CA VAL A 212 -34.64 10.95 -5.86
C VAL A 212 -34.03 11.38 -7.18
N VAL A 213 -34.75 11.18 -8.28
CA VAL A 213 -34.36 11.73 -9.58
C VAL A 213 -34.64 13.23 -9.59
N VAL A 214 -33.59 14.04 -9.65
CA VAL A 214 -33.68 15.51 -9.62
C VAL A 214 -33.45 16.15 -10.98
N GLY A 215 -33.04 15.37 -11.99
CA GLY A 215 -32.84 15.89 -13.34
C GLY A 215 -32.42 14.82 -14.34
N LYS A 216 -32.63 15.13 -15.62
CA LYS A 216 -32.23 14.30 -16.76
C LYS A 216 -31.72 15.22 -17.86
N GLU A 217 -30.61 14.86 -18.48
CA GLU A 217 -30.03 15.62 -19.60
C GLU A 217 -29.42 14.69 -20.65
N ILE A 218 -29.37 15.16 -21.89
CA ILE A 218 -28.63 14.52 -22.99
C ILE A 218 -27.40 15.38 -23.21
N HIS A 219 -26.22 14.83 -22.95
CA HIS A 219 -24.96 15.60 -22.95
C HIS A 219 -24.28 15.58 -24.33
N GLU A 220 -24.29 14.42 -24.99
CA GLU A 220 -23.70 14.15 -26.32
C GLU A 220 -24.60 13.14 -27.06
N PRO A 221 -24.43 12.95 -28.40
CA PRO A 221 -25.05 11.82 -29.09
C PRO A 221 -24.78 10.53 -28.32
N ASP A 222 -25.82 9.77 -28.02
CA ASP A 222 -25.76 8.49 -27.30
C ASP A 222 -25.33 8.56 -25.82
N THR A 223 -25.22 9.76 -25.20
CA THR A 223 -24.91 9.91 -23.76
C THR A 223 -26.04 10.56 -22.98
N TYR A 224 -26.61 9.81 -22.05
CA TYR A 224 -27.71 10.23 -21.19
C TYR A 224 -27.22 10.39 -19.76
N ILE A 225 -27.50 11.52 -19.11
CA ILE A 225 -27.15 11.74 -17.71
C ILE A 225 -28.44 11.78 -16.89
N ILE A 226 -28.44 11.02 -15.79
CA ILE A 226 -29.51 11.00 -14.80
C ILE A 226 -28.93 11.57 -13.50
N HIS A 227 -29.51 12.66 -13.03
CA HIS A 227 -29.11 13.31 -11.80
C HIS A 227 -29.93 12.76 -10.63
N LEU A 228 -29.25 12.13 -9.69
CA LEU A 228 -29.82 11.53 -8.50
C LEU A 228 -29.34 12.28 -7.26
N LYS A 229 -30.23 12.42 -6.29
CA LYS A 229 -29.90 13.01 -4.99
C LYS A 229 -30.23 12.04 -3.87
N GLU A 230 -29.25 11.76 -3.02
CA GLU A 230 -29.45 10.91 -1.84
C GLU A 230 -30.31 11.60 -0.79
N ILE A 231 -31.29 10.85 -0.27
CA ILE A 231 -32.13 11.28 0.85
C ILE A 231 -31.31 11.12 2.14
N GLU A 232 -30.86 12.25 2.71
CA GLU A 232 -29.97 12.26 3.88
C GLU A 232 -30.56 11.59 5.12
N LYS A 233 -31.87 11.70 5.32
CA LYS A 233 -32.59 11.10 6.46
C LYS A 233 -33.86 10.39 5.97
N PRO A 234 -33.73 9.16 5.45
CA PRO A 234 -34.87 8.43 4.95
C PRO A 234 -35.82 8.04 6.08
N ALA A 235 -37.13 8.01 5.80
CA ALA A 235 -38.15 7.63 6.78
C ALA A 235 -38.00 6.18 7.28
N VAL A 236 -37.40 5.32 6.46
CA VAL A 236 -37.16 3.90 6.77
C VAL A 236 -35.69 3.57 6.58
N GLN A 237 -35.06 3.00 7.60
CA GLN A 237 -33.71 2.45 7.51
C GLN A 237 -33.74 1.06 6.87
N LEU A 238 -33.28 0.97 5.62
CA LEU A 238 -33.31 -0.27 4.82
C LEU A 238 -32.05 -1.14 4.96
N LEU A 239 -30.98 -0.60 5.54
CA LEU A 239 -29.78 -1.33 5.94
C LEU A 239 -29.50 -1.04 7.41
N LYS A 240 -29.60 -2.06 8.26
CA LYS A 240 -29.47 -1.90 9.72
C LYS A 240 -27.97 -1.83 10.13
N PRO A 241 -27.54 -1.05 11.13
CA PRO A 241 -26.12 -0.95 11.48
C PRO A 241 -25.51 -2.29 11.93
N PRO A 242 -24.22 -2.58 11.77
CA PRO A 242 -23.64 -3.90 12.09
C PRO A 242 -23.57 -4.22 13.60
N PHE A 243 -24.21 -3.43 14.47
CA PHE A 243 -24.12 -3.56 15.92
C PHE A 243 -25.51 -3.91 16.51
N PRO A 244 -25.61 -4.83 17.49
CA PRO A 244 -26.88 -5.18 18.14
C PRO A 244 -27.54 -3.96 18.81
N GLN A 245 -28.87 -3.83 18.67
CA GLN A 245 -29.63 -2.77 19.32
C GLN A 245 -29.66 -2.98 20.86
N GLY A 246 -29.09 -2.04 21.62
CA GLY A 246 -29.06 -2.09 23.09
C GLY A 246 -27.89 -1.39 23.80
N ASN A 247 -26.83 -1.02 23.08
CA ASN A 247 -25.71 -0.23 23.62
C ASN A 247 -25.82 1.26 23.20
N GLU A 248 -26.92 1.91 23.56
CA GLU A 248 -27.19 3.33 23.27
C GLU A 248 -26.35 4.32 24.11
N ALA A 249 -25.25 3.89 24.73
CA ALA A 249 -24.42 4.71 25.62
C ALA A 249 -22.99 5.01 25.10
N GLN A 250 -22.61 4.63 23.88
CA GLN A 250 -21.27 4.93 23.32
C GLN A 250 -21.26 5.77 22.04
N GLN A 251 -22.42 6.20 21.53
CA GLN A 251 -22.52 7.11 20.38
C GLN A 251 -22.91 8.55 20.74
N GLN A 252 -23.13 8.85 22.02
CA GLN A 252 -23.44 10.20 22.51
C GLN A 252 -22.24 11.16 22.57
N ALA A 253 -21.07 10.79 22.03
CA ALA A 253 -19.95 11.72 21.83
C ALA A 253 -19.91 12.26 20.39
N THR A 254 -21.05 12.77 19.92
CA THR A 254 -21.13 13.81 18.87
C THR A 254 -20.74 15.20 19.43
N ILE A 255 -19.92 15.24 20.47
CA ILE A 255 -19.40 16.47 21.10
C ILE A 255 -17.89 16.34 21.19
N ARG A 256 -17.24 16.57 20.06
CA ARG A 256 -16.01 17.36 19.91
C ARG A 256 -15.75 17.51 18.41
N MET A 257 -16.62 18.32 17.79
CA MET A 257 -16.12 19.20 16.74
C MET A 257 -15.14 20.15 17.43
N GLU A 258 -14.00 20.42 16.78
CA GLU A 258 -13.03 21.51 17.00
C GLU A 258 -11.70 21.23 17.71
N GLU A 259 -11.41 20.05 18.26
CA GLU A 259 -10.08 19.80 18.85
C GLU A 259 -9.62 18.36 18.57
N GLU A 260 -8.83 18.19 17.51
CA GLU A 260 -7.87 17.11 17.19
C GLU A 260 -7.69 17.00 15.65
N GLU A 261 -7.41 18.13 14.98
CA GLU A 261 -6.67 18.14 13.71
C GLU A 261 -5.17 18.15 14.03
N GLU A 262 -4.69 17.14 14.75
CA GLU A 262 -3.27 17.02 15.07
C GLU A 262 -2.98 15.58 15.53
N GLU A 263 -3.05 14.61 14.61
CA GLU A 263 -2.42 13.31 14.87
C GLU A 263 -1.58 12.87 13.67
N HIS A 264 -0.32 13.26 13.78
CA HIS A 264 0.89 12.62 13.29
C HIS A 264 0.73 11.70 12.09
N ILE A 265 1.18 12.21 10.94
CA ILE A 265 1.87 11.35 9.99
C ILE A 265 3.18 10.99 10.64
N THR A 266 3.14 9.91 11.43
CA THR A 266 4.35 9.22 11.84
C THR A 266 5.08 8.88 10.55
N THR A 267 6.34 9.34 10.46
CA THR A 267 7.38 8.71 9.67
C THR A 267 7.02 7.25 9.46
N THR A 268 6.83 6.82 8.20
CA THR A 268 6.88 5.39 7.92
C THR A 268 8.30 5.00 8.27
N GLU A 269 8.51 4.61 9.53
CA GLU A 269 9.69 3.92 9.98
C GLU A 269 9.86 2.80 8.97
N VAL A 270 11.02 2.79 8.33
CA VAL A 270 11.60 1.57 7.80
C VAL A 270 11.37 0.55 8.90
N VAL A 271 10.44 -0.39 8.70
CA VAL A 271 9.95 -1.25 9.78
C VAL A 271 11.17 -1.81 10.51
N GLU A 272 11.48 -1.22 11.67
CA GLU A 272 12.36 -1.83 12.63
C GLU A 272 11.51 -2.97 13.15
N LEU A 273 11.70 -4.13 12.53
CA LEU A 273 11.13 -5.35 13.06
C LEU A 273 11.75 -5.52 14.44
N GLU A 274 11.00 -5.16 15.47
CA GLU A 274 11.30 -5.53 16.85
C GLU A 274 11.69 -7.00 16.83
N VAL A 275 12.90 -7.28 17.30
CA VAL A 275 13.40 -8.63 17.50
C VAL A 275 12.52 -9.25 18.59
N ILE A 276 11.45 -9.92 18.19
CA ILE A 276 10.59 -10.66 19.12
C ILE A 276 11.43 -11.80 19.72
N GLU A 277 11.87 -11.66 20.97
CA GLU A 277 12.38 -12.77 21.78
C GLU A 277 11.18 -13.53 22.37
N PRO A 278 10.89 -14.78 21.92
CA PRO A 278 11.31 -15.94 22.74
C PRO A 278 11.61 -17.26 21.96
N GLU A 279 12.17 -18.21 22.73
CA GLU A 279 12.67 -19.57 22.46
C GLU A 279 13.89 -19.76 21.54
N ILE A 280 15.00 -20.19 22.16
CA ILE A 280 16.28 -20.58 21.57
C ILE A 280 16.07 -21.85 20.73
N TYR A 281 16.47 -21.84 19.45
CA TYR A 281 16.57 -23.09 18.69
C TYR A 281 17.61 -23.99 19.35
N SER A 282 17.18 -25.14 19.87
CA SER A 282 18.07 -26.05 20.59
C SER A 282 18.84 -27.02 19.69
N ASN A 283 18.42 -27.21 18.42
CA ASN A 283 19.03 -28.19 17.51
C ASN A 283 18.94 -27.81 16.01
N VAL A 284 20.08 -27.60 15.35
CA VAL A 284 20.19 -27.32 13.89
C VAL A 284 19.65 -28.47 13.04
N GLN A 285 19.82 -29.72 13.45
CA GLN A 285 19.37 -30.87 12.65
C GLN A 285 17.84 -30.91 12.49
N GLU A 286 17.11 -30.53 13.55
CA GLU A 286 15.65 -30.46 13.49
C GLU A 286 15.21 -29.31 12.57
N LEU A 287 15.86 -28.15 12.65
CA LEU A 287 15.62 -27.07 11.69
C LEU A 287 15.83 -27.53 10.25
N VAL A 288 16.96 -28.18 9.95
CA VAL A 288 17.25 -28.66 8.58
C VAL A 288 16.18 -29.66 8.10
N LYS A 289 15.66 -30.49 8.98
CA LYS A 289 14.54 -31.40 8.68
C LYS A 289 13.25 -30.62 8.38
N GLN A 290 12.92 -29.61 9.17
CA GLN A 290 11.76 -28.74 8.95
C GLN A 290 11.88 -27.95 7.64
N LEU A 291 13.07 -27.43 7.32
CA LEU A 291 13.35 -26.73 6.07
C LEU A 291 13.11 -27.64 4.86
N LYS A 292 13.64 -28.86 4.89
CA LYS A 292 13.43 -29.85 3.81
C LYS A 292 11.98 -30.33 3.71
N ALA A 293 11.26 -30.34 4.83
CA ALA A 293 9.84 -30.72 4.88
C ALA A 293 8.88 -29.54 4.61
N ASN A 294 9.37 -28.32 4.38
CA ASN A 294 8.56 -27.10 4.23
C ASN A 294 7.61 -26.85 5.41
N THR A 295 8.04 -27.20 6.62
CA THR A 295 7.26 -27.04 7.86
C THR A 295 7.86 -26.00 8.81
N ALA A 296 9.00 -25.39 8.43
CA ALA A 296 9.60 -24.31 9.18
C ALA A 296 8.74 -23.05 9.09
N ASP A 297 8.74 -22.24 10.15
CA ASP A 297 8.08 -20.95 10.20
C ASP A 297 8.51 -20.04 9.04
N SER A 298 7.63 -19.13 8.63
CA SER A 298 7.93 -18.18 7.55
C SER A 298 9.11 -17.26 7.84
N THR A 299 9.51 -17.16 9.12
CA THR A 299 10.61 -16.35 9.61
C THR A 299 11.69 -17.23 10.21
N LEU A 300 12.86 -17.27 9.57
CA LEU A 300 14.05 -17.94 10.09
C LEU A 300 15.03 -16.93 10.67
N GLN A 301 15.35 -17.08 11.95
CA GLN A 301 16.27 -16.21 12.68
C GLN A 301 17.52 -16.99 13.11
N LEU A 302 18.68 -16.72 12.49
CA LEU A 302 19.93 -17.46 12.75
C LEU A 302 20.69 -16.99 14.00
N ASN A 303 20.45 -15.76 14.52
CA ASN A 303 20.96 -15.33 15.83
C ASN A 303 20.51 -16.24 16.98
N ARG A 304 19.40 -16.95 16.82
CA ARG A 304 18.86 -17.81 17.86
C ARG A 304 19.75 -19.03 18.14
N PHE A 305 20.76 -19.31 17.30
CA PHE A 305 21.76 -20.35 17.53
C PHE A 305 22.97 -19.78 18.27
N LYS A 306 23.33 -20.39 19.41
CA LYS A 306 24.47 -19.94 20.23
C LYS A 306 25.83 -20.10 19.54
N ASN A 307 26.00 -21.13 18.72
CA ASN A 307 27.22 -21.41 17.95
C ASN A 307 26.78 -22.11 16.65
N LEU A 308 26.89 -21.44 15.52
CA LEU A 308 26.53 -22.00 14.23
C LEU A 308 27.82 -22.30 13.46
N SER A 309 28.19 -23.57 13.36
CA SER A 309 29.41 -23.97 12.65
C SER A 309 29.26 -23.79 11.13
N THR A 310 30.37 -23.78 10.40
CA THR A 310 30.33 -23.74 8.93
C THR A 310 29.54 -24.91 8.34
N ASP A 311 29.60 -26.10 8.96
CA ASP A 311 28.84 -27.27 8.52
C ASP A 311 27.34 -27.12 8.80
N ASP A 312 26.97 -26.49 9.92
CA ASP A 312 25.58 -26.14 10.23
C ASP A 312 25.04 -25.15 9.20
N ALA A 313 25.80 -24.11 8.86
CA ALA A 313 25.43 -23.12 7.85
C ALA A 313 25.22 -23.76 6.48
N LYS A 314 26.10 -24.70 6.12
CA LYS A 314 25.98 -25.49 4.88
C LYS A 314 24.73 -26.36 4.88
N ALA A 315 24.44 -27.05 5.99
CA ALA A 315 23.25 -27.88 6.10
C ALA A 315 21.95 -27.06 6.03
N ILE A 316 21.94 -25.89 6.67
CA ILE A 316 20.83 -24.92 6.58
C ILE A 316 20.68 -24.44 5.14
N ALA A 317 21.76 -24.00 4.49
CA ALA A 317 21.74 -23.56 3.10
C ALA A 317 21.20 -24.63 2.15
N ASP A 318 21.59 -25.89 2.34
CA ASP A 318 21.07 -27.01 1.55
C ASP A 318 19.57 -27.24 1.78
N GLY A 319 19.08 -27.07 3.01
CA GLY A 319 17.64 -27.08 3.31
C GLY A 319 16.91 -25.91 2.64
N LEU A 320 17.49 -24.71 2.65
CA LEU A 320 16.90 -23.51 2.08
C LEU A 320 16.74 -23.59 0.56
N LYS A 321 17.62 -24.29 -0.18
CA LYS A 321 17.55 -24.37 -1.65
C LYS A 321 16.18 -24.83 -2.18
N THR A 322 15.55 -25.77 -1.49
CA THR A 322 14.23 -26.34 -1.87
C THR A 322 13.09 -25.87 -0.97
N ASN A 323 13.39 -25.03 0.03
CA ASN A 323 12.40 -24.62 1.00
C ASN A 323 11.40 -23.61 0.41
N THR A 324 10.11 -23.85 0.64
CA THR A 324 8.99 -23.01 0.18
C THR A 324 8.19 -22.38 1.31
N SER A 325 8.61 -22.53 2.58
CA SER A 325 7.90 -21.99 3.73
C SER A 325 8.50 -20.70 4.28
N VAL A 326 9.84 -20.61 4.33
CA VAL A 326 10.57 -19.45 4.82
C VAL A 326 10.59 -18.34 3.77
N THR A 327 10.03 -17.17 4.12
CA THR A 327 10.04 -15.97 3.29
C THR A 327 10.99 -14.89 3.83
N TYR A 328 11.23 -14.88 5.14
CA TYR A 328 12.10 -13.93 5.84
C TYR A 328 13.28 -14.64 6.50
N LEU A 329 14.50 -14.24 6.14
CA LEU A 329 15.74 -14.75 6.72
C LEU A 329 16.50 -13.63 7.43
N TYR A 330 16.70 -13.79 8.74
CA TYR A 330 17.52 -12.91 9.56
C TYR A 330 18.82 -13.60 9.95
N CYS A 331 19.94 -13.11 9.44
CA CYS A 331 21.28 -13.60 9.74
C CYS A 331 22.00 -12.76 10.80
N GLY A 332 21.39 -11.66 11.27
CA GLY A 332 22.00 -10.73 12.20
C GLY A 332 22.38 -11.36 13.54
N HIS A 333 23.48 -10.93 14.14
CA HIS A 333 23.99 -11.17 15.49
C HIS A 333 24.12 -12.58 16.13
N PRO A 334 24.37 -13.71 15.44
CA PRO A 334 25.18 -14.76 16.06
C PRO A 334 26.63 -14.24 16.06
N LYS A 335 27.30 -14.17 17.21
CA LYS A 335 28.70 -13.72 17.32
C LYS A 335 29.70 -14.59 16.51
N ASP A 336 29.22 -15.62 15.81
CA ASP A 336 30.01 -16.74 15.30
C ASP A 336 29.78 -17.08 13.81
N LEU A 337 28.97 -16.33 13.04
CA LEU A 337 28.85 -16.59 11.60
C LEU A 337 30.12 -16.14 10.86
N SER A 338 30.91 -17.10 10.38
CA SER A 338 32.08 -16.82 9.55
C SER A 338 31.70 -16.36 8.14
N ARG A 339 32.60 -15.65 7.43
CA ARG A 339 32.43 -15.32 5.99
C ARG A 339 32.12 -16.57 5.15
N GLU A 340 32.73 -17.70 5.49
CA GLU A 340 32.50 -18.98 4.81
C GLU A 340 31.10 -19.54 5.08
N SER A 341 30.58 -19.38 6.29
CA SER A 341 29.20 -19.73 6.63
C SER A 341 28.20 -18.90 5.83
N MET A 342 28.44 -17.59 5.71
CA MET A 342 27.62 -16.72 4.86
C MET A 342 27.71 -17.06 3.40
N ARG A 343 28.89 -17.46 2.91
CA ARG A 343 29.04 -17.93 1.54
C ARG A 343 28.09 -19.08 1.25
N TYR A 344 28.00 -20.07 2.13
CA TYR A 344 27.04 -21.17 1.95
C TYR A 344 25.59 -20.70 1.95
N ILE A 345 25.20 -19.85 2.90
CA ILE A 345 23.83 -19.31 2.99
C ILE A 345 23.46 -18.58 1.70
N LEU A 346 24.32 -17.68 1.22
CA LEU A 346 24.12 -16.91 0.01
C LEU A 346 24.10 -17.78 -1.27
N GLU A 347 24.95 -18.81 -1.36
CA GLU A 347 24.87 -19.81 -2.43
C GLU A 347 23.54 -20.57 -2.44
N GLY A 348 22.96 -20.84 -1.26
CA GLY A 348 21.60 -21.35 -1.15
C GLY A 348 20.57 -20.38 -1.71
N LEU A 349 20.70 -19.08 -1.39
CA LEU A 349 19.80 -18.03 -1.88
C LEU A 349 19.90 -17.77 -3.38
N LYS A 350 21.04 -18.05 -4.03
CA LYS A 350 21.15 -18.00 -5.50
C LYS A 350 20.12 -18.92 -6.19
N VAL A 351 19.79 -20.05 -5.55
CA VAL A 351 18.85 -21.06 -6.07
C VAL A 351 17.45 -20.90 -5.48
N ASN A 352 17.33 -20.49 -4.22
CA ASN A 352 16.05 -20.32 -3.55
C ASN A 352 15.15 -19.31 -4.31
N ARG A 353 13.83 -19.56 -4.29
CA ARG A 353 12.81 -18.75 -4.98
C ARG A 353 11.71 -18.23 -4.06
N THR A 354 11.86 -18.43 -2.75
CA THR A 354 10.82 -18.22 -1.73
C THR A 354 11.17 -17.07 -0.80
N ILE A 355 12.43 -17.00 -0.35
CA ILE A 355 12.91 -15.94 0.53
C ILE A 355 12.91 -14.64 -0.26
N ASP A 356 12.05 -13.72 0.17
CA ASP A 356 11.89 -12.39 -0.40
C ASP A 356 12.56 -11.31 0.47
N GLN A 357 12.82 -11.63 1.73
CA GLN A 357 13.38 -10.69 2.71
C GLN A 357 14.63 -11.27 3.35
N LEU A 358 15.76 -10.56 3.18
CA LEU A 358 17.03 -10.92 3.79
C LEU A 358 17.55 -9.77 4.67
N ASN A 359 17.69 -10.05 5.96
CA ASN A 359 18.26 -9.12 6.91
C ASN A 359 19.64 -9.59 7.40
N LEU A 360 20.68 -8.80 7.11
CA LEU A 360 22.07 -9.03 7.52
C LEU A 360 22.57 -8.03 8.57
N THR A 361 21.68 -7.22 9.16
CA THR A 361 22.01 -6.20 10.16
C THR A 361 22.71 -6.80 11.37
N GLY A 362 23.82 -6.21 11.82
CA GLY A 362 24.51 -6.68 13.03
C GLY A 362 25.11 -8.08 12.90
N SER A 363 25.29 -8.62 11.69
CA SER A 363 25.92 -9.93 11.49
C SER A 363 27.41 -9.95 11.89
N GLY A 364 28.07 -8.78 11.96
CA GLY A 364 29.47 -8.67 12.36
C GLY A 364 30.45 -9.31 11.36
N ILE A 365 30.01 -9.54 10.11
CA ILE A 365 30.76 -10.30 9.10
C ILE A 365 31.43 -9.31 8.14
N PRO A 366 32.71 -8.98 8.35
CA PRO A 366 33.41 -8.11 7.42
C PRO A 366 33.55 -8.80 6.06
N ASN A 367 33.47 -8.01 4.99
CA ASN A 367 33.85 -8.39 3.62
C ASN A 367 32.98 -9.49 2.98
N CYS A 368 31.65 -9.37 3.07
CA CYS A 368 30.71 -10.23 2.33
C CYS A 368 29.93 -9.51 1.24
N CYS A 369 30.21 -8.22 0.99
CA CYS A 369 29.51 -7.43 -0.02
C CYS A 369 29.66 -7.99 -1.44
N ASP A 370 30.84 -8.55 -1.76
CA ASP A 370 31.09 -9.28 -3.01
C ASP A 370 30.14 -10.48 -3.19
N LEU A 371 29.98 -11.29 -2.15
CA LEU A 371 29.08 -12.46 -2.16
C LEU A 371 27.61 -12.05 -2.28
N ILE A 372 27.22 -10.97 -1.60
CA ILE A 372 25.86 -10.40 -1.67
C ILE A 372 25.60 -9.90 -3.10
N ALA A 373 26.53 -9.15 -3.69
CA ALA A 373 26.43 -8.64 -5.05
C ALA A 373 26.34 -9.76 -6.08
N GLU A 374 27.13 -10.83 -5.96
CA GLU A 374 27.00 -12.03 -6.79
C GLU A 374 25.64 -12.71 -6.65
N THR A 375 25.09 -12.73 -5.44
CA THR A 375 23.78 -13.32 -5.16
C THR A 375 22.68 -12.50 -5.81
N LEU A 376 22.71 -11.17 -5.67
CA LEU A 376 21.74 -10.26 -6.28
C LEU A 376 21.76 -10.29 -7.81
N LYS A 377 22.88 -10.66 -8.45
CA LYS A 377 22.94 -10.78 -9.92
C LYS A 377 22.11 -11.94 -10.47
N VAL A 378 21.83 -12.96 -9.66
CA VAL A 378 21.15 -14.20 -10.11
C VAL A 378 19.87 -14.51 -9.32
N ASN A 379 19.75 -14.01 -8.10
CA ASN A 379 18.55 -14.20 -7.30
C ASN A 379 17.39 -13.38 -7.88
N VAL A 380 16.22 -14.02 -7.93
CA VAL A 380 14.99 -13.44 -8.50
C VAL A 380 13.84 -13.39 -7.49
N SER A 381 14.11 -13.69 -6.22
CA SER A 381 13.08 -13.70 -5.16
C SER A 381 13.17 -12.50 -4.22
N LEU A 382 14.39 -12.07 -3.86
CA LEU A 382 14.64 -11.03 -2.87
C LEU A 382 14.10 -9.67 -3.31
N THR A 383 13.10 -9.18 -2.58
CA THR A 383 12.53 -7.84 -2.69
C THR A 383 13.10 -6.86 -1.68
N THR A 384 13.58 -7.37 -0.54
CA THR A 384 14.04 -6.51 0.55
C THR A 384 15.36 -6.99 1.13
N LEU A 385 16.30 -6.06 1.26
CA LEU A 385 17.63 -6.31 1.78
C LEU A 385 17.99 -5.24 2.82
N TRP A 386 18.29 -5.70 4.04
CA TRP A 386 18.84 -4.85 5.10
C TRP A 386 20.32 -5.13 5.28
N LEU A 387 21.12 -4.09 5.11
CA LEU A 387 22.56 -4.07 5.38
C LEU A 387 22.83 -3.00 6.42
N GLU A 388 23.48 -3.39 7.52
CA GLU A 388 23.88 -2.45 8.57
C GLU A 388 25.33 -2.68 8.98
N GLY A 389 26.02 -1.59 9.33
CA GLY A 389 27.31 -1.65 10.02
C GLY A 389 28.42 -2.27 9.16
N ASP A 390 29.03 -3.33 9.69
CA ASP A 390 30.28 -3.94 9.23
C ASP A 390 30.24 -4.60 7.83
N VAL A 391 29.07 -4.72 7.21
CA VAL A 391 28.94 -5.33 5.87
C VAL A 391 29.42 -4.35 4.77
N ILE A 392 29.21 -3.05 4.96
CA ILE A 392 29.58 -1.99 4.02
C ILE A 392 30.55 -1.04 4.70
N LYS A 393 31.86 -1.28 4.52
CA LYS A 393 32.94 -0.52 5.20
C LYS A 393 33.63 0.50 4.30
N THR A 394 33.55 0.31 2.99
CA THR A 394 34.30 1.11 2.02
C THR A 394 33.43 1.56 0.84
N ASN A 395 33.86 2.61 0.15
CA ASN A 395 33.22 3.04 -1.10
C ASN A 395 33.29 1.94 -2.19
N ASP A 396 34.30 1.06 -2.14
CA ASP A 396 34.42 -0.08 -3.05
C ASP A 396 33.35 -1.15 -2.79
N ASP A 397 32.96 -1.38 -1.53
CA ASP A 397 31.83 -2.27 -1.20
C ASP A 397 30.53 -1.73 -1.81
N VAL A 398 30.29 -0.42 -1.63
CA VAL A 398 29.12 0.26 -2.21
C VAL A 398 29.13 0.18 -3.72
N LYS A 399 30.30 0.34 -4.35
CA LYS A 399 30.46 0.19 -5.80
C LYS A 399 30.08 -1.21 -6.27
N VAL A 400 30.59 -2.25 -5.61
CA VAL A 400 30.30 -3.65 -5.95
C VAL A 400 28.81 -3.94 -5.82
N LEU A 401 28.17 -3.44 -4.76
CA LEU A 401 26.72 -3.54 -4.57
C LEU A 401 25.94 -2.79 -5.65
N ALA A 402 26.30 -1.54 -5.92
CA ALA A 402 25.67 -0.69 -6.93
C ALA A 402 25.73 -1.31 -8.33
N GLU A 403 26.88 -1.89 -8.72
CA GLU A 403 27.03 -2.59 -10.00
C GLU A 403 26.13 -3.82 -10.14
N ALA A 404 25.92 -4.57 -9.06
CA ALA A 404 24.95 -5.68 -9.07
C ALA A 404 23.51 -5.17 -9.22
N LEU A 405 23.19 -4.07 -8.54
CA LEU A 405 21.84 -3.51 -8.53
C LEU A 405 21.46 -2.79 -9.83
N LYS A 406 22.41 -2.26 -10.61
CA LYS A 406 22.13 -1.62 -11.92
C LYS A 406 21.24 -2.47 -12.84
N ARG A 407 21.32 -3.80 -12.76
CA ARG A 407 20.52 -4.76 -13.56
C ARG A 407 19.56 -5.62 -12.74
N ASN A 408 19.54 -5.45 -11.43
CA ASN A 408 18.63 -6.22 -10.59
C ASN A 408 17.22 -5.64 -10.72
N MET A 409 16.30 -6.44 -11.26
CA MET A 409 14.92 -6.02 -11.51
C MET A 409 13.94 -6.50 -10.44
N ARG A 410 14.44 -6.98 -9.29
CA ARG A 410 13.62 -7.62 -8.25
C ARG A 410 13.64 -6.89 -6.91
N LEU A 411 14.80 -6.39 -6.51
CA LEU A 411 14.96 -5.73 -5.22
C LEU A 411 14.21 -4.40 -5.23
N GLU A 412 13.22 -4.28 -4.35
CA GLU A 412 12.34 -3.12 -4.23
C GLU A 412 12.74 -2.23 -3.06
N ILE A 413 13.33 -2.80 -2.01
CA ILE A 413 13.68 -2.08 -0.78
C ILE A 413 15.13 -2.41 -0.41
N LEU A 414 15.95 -1.36 -0.33
CA LEU A 414 17.34 -1.45 0.13
C LEU A 414 17.54 -0.53 1.33
N VAL A 415 18.00 -1.12 2.43
CA VAL A 415 18.30 -0.39 3.66
C VAL A 415 19.80 -0.46 3.92
N LEU A 416 20.46 0.71 3.94
CA LEU A 416 21.88 0.91 4.22
C LEU A 416 22.01 1.80 5.47
N ARG A 417 22.08 1.17 6.64
CA ARG A 417 22.16 1.88 7.93
C ARG A 417 23.54 1.75 8.57
N ASN A 418 23.99 2.76 9.30
CA ASN A 418 25.25 2.71 10.07
C ASN A 418 26.46 2.26 9.22
N THR A 419 26.44 2.59 7.94
CA THR A 419 27.50 2.29 6.98
C THR A 419 28.52 3.43 6.94
N ARG A 420 29.67 3.19 6.28
CA ARG A 420 30.67 4.23 5.99
C ARG A 420 30.60 4.67 4.54
N ILE A 421 29.43 5.13 4.09
CA ILE A 421 29.22 5.63 2.74
C ILE A 421 29.61 7.10 2.69
N GLU A 422 30.78 7.38 2.13
CA GLU A 422 31.21 8.75 1.83
C GLU A 422 30.65 9.18 0.45
N ASP A 423 30.87 10.44 0.08
CA ASP A 423 30.43 11.00 -1.20
C ASP A 423 30.74 10.10 -2.42
N GLU A 424 31.94 9.52 -2.48
CA GLU A 424 32.31 8.61 -3.59
C GLU A 424 31.44 7.36 -3.64
N GLY A 425 31.16 6.73 -2.48
CA GLY A 425 30.28 5.58 -2.39
C GLY A 425 28.84 5.93 -2.80
N ALA A 426 28.32 7.06 -2.31
CA ALA A 426 26.98 7.51 -2.63
C ALA A 426 26.83 7.96 -4.11
N ILE A 427 27.91 8.39 -4.77
CA ILE A 427 27.91 8.59 -6.23
C ILE A 427 27.62 7.28 -6.98
N PHE A 428 28.22 6.14 -6.57
CA PHE A 428 27.89 4.86 -7.20
C PHE A 428 26.42 4.47 -7.02
N LEU A 429 25.82 4.78 -5.86
CA LEU A 429 24.38 4.60 -5.66
C LEU A 429 23.55 5.51 -6.57
N SER A 430 23.98 6.76 -6.78
CA SER A 430 23.30 7.67 -7.70
C SER A 430 23.34 7.16 -9.15
N GLU A 431 24.48 6.64 -9.61
CA GLU A 431 24.58 6.03 -10.94
C GLU A 431 23.66 4.80 -11.06
N MET A 432 23.61 3.98 -10.01
CA MET A 432 22.73 2.82 -9.95
C MET A 432 21.26 3.24 -10.03
N LEU A 433 20.83 4.25 -9.28
CA LEU A 433 19.48 4.81 -9.35
C LEU A 433 19.14 5.36 -10.74
N GLY A 434 20.13 5.83 -11.52
CA GLY A 434 19.91 6.26 -12.90
C GLY A 434 19.57 5.11 -13.86
N MET A 435 19.89 3.87 -13.51
CA MET A 435 19.71 2.69 -14.36
C MET A 435 18.69 1.69 -13.80
N ASN A 436 18.49 1.67 -12.49
CA ASN A 436 17.61 0.75 -11.80
C ASN A 436 16.19 1.32 -11.72
N TYR A 437 15.21 0.57 -12.25
CA TYR A 437 13.78 0.91 -12.22
C TYR A 437 12.94 -0.10 -11.42
N ALA A 438 13.57 -0.86 -10.52
CA ALA A 438 12.91 -1.80 -9.63
C ALA A 438 12.86 -1.31 -8.18
N LEU A 439 13.91 -0.61 -7.74
CA LEU A 439 14.01 -0.09 -6.39
C LEU A 439 12.93 0.98 -6.17
N LYS A 440 12.10 0.76 -5.16
CA LYS A 440 11.01 1.63 -4.71
C LYS A 440 11.43 2.42 -3.48
N GLN A 441 12.25 1.84 -2.61
CA GLN A 441 12.70 2.45 -1.37
C GLN A 441 14.21 2.31 -1.20
N LEU A 442 14.86 3.44 -0.96
CA LEU A 442 16.26 3.50 -0.58
C LEU A 442 16.40 4.26 0.74
N VAL A 443 17.03 3.60 1.71
CA VAL A 443 17.35 4.20 3.00
C VAL A 443 18.86 4.26 3.13
N ILE A 444 19.39 5.46 3.30
CA ILE A 444 20.79 5.70 3.66
C ILE A 444 20.77 6.57 4.91
N ASP A 445 21.05 5.98 6.06
CA ASP A 445 21.02 6.68 7.34
C ASP A 445 22.23 6.29 8.20
N CYS A 446 22.74 7.24 8.98
CA CYS A 446 23.61 6.93 10.11
C CYS A 446 22.74 7.01 11.37
N GLY A 447 22.41 5.85 11.95
CA GLY A 447 21.45 5.65 13.03
C GLY A 447 21.85 6.31 14.36
N LYS A 448 21.92 7.64 14.38
CA LYS A 448 21.98 8.42 15.61
C LYS A 448 20.55 8.59 16.14
N THR A 449 20.14 7.68 17.00
CA THR A 449 18.88 7.78 17.75
C THR A 449 19.02 8.43 19.12
N ASP A 450 20.22 8.60 19.68
CA ASP A 450 20.34 9.07 21.07
C ASP A 450 20.93 10.47 21.22
N THR A 451 20.07 11.37 21.67
CA THR A 451 20.41 12.66 22.28
C THR A 451 21.19 12.44 23.58
N ASN A 452 22.16 13.31 23.87
CA ASN A 452 22.89 13.49 25.15
C ASN A 452 24.35 13.01 25.30
N ASN A 453 25.10 12.72 24.23
CA ASN A 453 26.56 12.75 24.34
C ASN A 453 27.27 13.21 23.06
N CYS A 454 27.27 14.52 22.81
CA CYS A 454 27.98 15.15 21.69
C CYS A 454 29.49 15.29 21.92
N TYR A 455 30.16 14.30 22.49
CA TYR A 455 31.63 14.30 22.60
C TYR A 455 32.19 12.90 22.39
N GLN A 456 32.12 12.40 21.15
CA GLN A 456 33.06 11.40 20.65
C GLN A 456 33.25 11.57 19.14
N THR A 457 34.41 12.13 18.81
CA THR A 457 35.01 12.26 17.47
C THR A 457 35.23 10.90 16.81
N HIS A 458 34.36 10.41 15.91
CA HIS A 458 34.68 9.18 15.15
C HIS A 458 34.23 9.26 13.68
N SER A 459 35.21 9.06 12.81
CA SER A 459 35.27 9.17 11.35
C SER A 459 34.47 8.09 10.59
N ASP A 460 33.45 7.49 11.22
CA ASP A 460 32.92 6.18 10.80
C ASP A 460 31.45 6.21 10.35
N TYR A 461 30.88 7.39 10.11
CA TYR A 461 29.49 7.56 9.67
C TYR A 461 29.37 7.91 8.18
N ASN A 462 28.20 7.67 7.59
CA ASN A 462 27.85 8.14 6.25
C ASN A 462 28.12 9.65 6.14
N ARG A 463 28.86 10.05 5.10
CA ARG A 463 29.22 11.44 4.84
C ARG A 463 28.78 11.82 3.44
N ILE A 464 27.48 12.09 3.31
CA ILE A 464 26.87 12.58 2.07
C ILE A 464 26.76 14.11 2.17
N THR A 465 27.44 14.82 1.27
CA THR A 465 27.44 16.28 1.19
C THR A 465 26.53 16.78 0.05
N ASP A 466 26.41 18.11 -0.09
CA ASP A 466 25.70 18.76 -1.19
C ASP A 466 26.11 18.27 -2.58
N ARG A 467 27.41 17.98 -2.77
CA ARG A 467 27.93 17.48 -4.03
C ARG A 467 27.21 16.20 -4.46
N THR A 468 27.00 15.29 -3.52
CA THR A 468 26.42 13.98 -3.79
C THR A 468 24.90 14.00 -3.69
N ALA A 469 24.33 14.83 -2.82
CA ALA A 469 22.91 15.15 -2.85
C ALA A 469 22.47 15.60 -4.26
N LYS A 470 23.28 16.43 -4.93
CA LYS A 470 23.05 16.82 -6.33
C LYS A 470 23.07 15.64 -7.30
N ALA A 471 24.00 14.70 -7.14
CA ALA A 471 24.08 13.51 -7.99
C ALA A 471 22.85 12.61 -7.79
N ILE A 472 22.47 12.35 -6.53
CA ILE A 472 21.27 11.57 -6.17
C ILE A 472 20.01 12.25 -6.73
N ALA A 473 19.83 13.55 -6.48
CA ALA A 473 18.68 14.30 -6.98
C ALA A 473 18.59 14.27 -8.52
N THR A 474 19.73 14.38 -9.21
CA THR A 474 19.79 14.27 -10.67
C THR A 474 19.35 12.87 -11.15
N ALA A 475 19.86 11.81 -10.52
CA ALA A 475 19.47 10.45 -10.86
C ALA A 475 17.98 10.20 -10.60
N VAL A 476 17.48 10.60 -9.42
CA VAL A 476 16.09 10.43 -9.01
C VAL A 476 15.15 11.26 -9.88
N SER A 477 15.56 12.42 -10.40
CA SER A 477 14.69 13.25 -11.27
C SER A 477 14.09 12.51 -12.46
N ARG A 478 14.79 11.50 -12.98
CA ARG A 478 14.37 10.65 -14.11
C ARG A 478 14.00 9.23 -13.69
N ASN A 479 14.19 8.87 -12.43
CA ASN A 479 13.87 7.54 -11.92
C ASN A 479 12.33 7.38 -11.81
N GLY A 480 11.81 6.35 -12.46
CA GLY A 480 10.37 6.08 -12.54
C GLY A 480 9.82 5.12 -11.48
N SER A 481 10.67 4.55 -10.61
CA SER A 481 10.29 3.51 -9.65
C SER A 481 10.44 3.94 -8.19
N LEU A 482 11.41 4.79 -7.88
CA LEU A 482 11.72 5.20 -6.51
C LEU A 482 10.59 6.09 -5.97
N THR A 483 9.93 5.62 -4.92
CA THR A 483 8.83 6.29 -4.22
C THR A 483 9.26 6.81 -2.86
N HIS A 484 10.30 6.23 -2.25
CA HIS A 484 10.76 6.57 -0.92
C HIS A 484 12.28 6.74 -0.89
N LEU A 485 12.75 7.90 -0.42
CA LEU A 485 14.16 8.20 -0.26
C LEU A 485 14.42 8.80 1.12
N TYR A 486 15.28 8.13 1.89
CA TYR A 486 15.71 8.58 3.22
C TYR A 486 17.20 8.85 3.19
N LEU A 487 17.60 10.08 3.51
CA LEU A 487 18.98 10.58 3.54
C LEU A 487 19.25 11.29 4.87
N GLU A 488 18.82 10.66 5.96
CA GLU A 488 18.90 11.23 7.29
C GLU A 488 20.34 11.27 7.80
N SER A 489 20.58 12.17 8.75
CA SER A 489 21.85 12.26 9.49
C SER A 489 23.09 12.42 8.59
N SER A 490 22.95 13.16 7.49
CA SER A 490 24.01 13.41 6.52
C SER A 490 24.57 14.84 6.64
N GLU A 491 25.49 15.24 5.75
CA GLU A 491 26.07 16.60 5.71
C GLU A 491 25.44 17.46 4.60
N ILE A 492 24.16 17.24 4.30
CA ILE A 492 23.44 17.95 3.22
C ILE A 492 23.06 19.36 3.71
N GLY A 493 23.48 20.40 2.99
CA GLY A 493 23.17 21.80 3.24
C GLY A 493 22.19 22.38 2.21
N ASP A 494 22.18 23.71 2.12
CA ASP A 494 21.25 24.45 1.26
C ASP A 494 21.42 24.13 -0.23
N GLU A 495 22.64 23.84 -0.70
CA GLU A 495 22.89 23.49 -2.11
C GLU A 495 22.30 22.11 -2.47
N GLY A 496 22.34 21.16 -1.53
CA GLY A 496 21.64 19.89 -1.67
C GLY A 496 20.12 20.08 -1.65
N ALA A 497 19.60 20.95 -0.79
CA ALA A 497 18.18 21.32 -0.78
C ALA A 497 17.73 21.93 -2.12
N VAL A 498 18.55 22.79 -2.74
CA VAL A 498 18.31 23.32 -4.10
C VAL A 498 18.22 22.18 -5.11
N ALA A 499 19.14 21.21 -5.06
CA ALA A 499 19.11 20.08 -5.99
C ALA A 499 17.85 19.21 -5.84
N PHE A 500 17.44 18.90 -4.60
CA PHE A 500 16.19 18.17 -4.35
C PHE A 500 14.97 18.98 -4.78
N SER A 501 14.99 20.29 -4.61
CA SER A 501 13.90 21.17 -5.07
C SER A 501 13.71 21.12 -6.58
N GLU A 502 14.79 21.15 -7.36
CA GLU A 502 14.72 20.98 -8.82
C GLU A 502 14.25 19.56 -9.21
N MET A 503 14.68 18.54 -8.47
CA MET A 503 14.20 17.17 -8.66
C MET A 503 12.68 17.07 -8.41
N LEU A 504 12.15 17.67 -7.33
CA LEU A 504 10.74 17.61 -6.96
C LEU A 504 9.79 18.27 -7.98
N LYS A 505 10.28 19.24 -8.75
CA LYS A 505 9.51 19.87 -9.84
C LYS A 505 9.32 18.94 -11.04
N ILE A 506 10.25 17.99 -11.23
CA ILE A 506 10.31 17.11 -12.40
C ILE A 506 9.74 15.73 -12.05
N ASN A 507 10.22 15.13 -10.96
CA ASN A 507 9.86 13.78 -10.57
C ASN A 507 8.42 13.72 -10.04
N ARG A 508 7.62 12.79 -10.58
CA ARG A 508 6.20 12.60 -10.20
C ARG A 508 5.95 11.31 -9.43
N LYS A 509 7.00 10.55 -9.09
CA LYS A 509 6.95 9.23 -8.48
C LYS A 509 7.37 9.23 -7.01
N LEU A 510 8.31 10.07 -6.62
CA LEU A 510 8.77 10.18 -5.25
C LEU A 510 7.66 10.72 -4.36
N MET A 511 7.26 9.93 -3.38
CA MET A 511 6.20 10.22 -2.41
C MET A 511 6.76 10.67 -1.06
N ILE A 512 7.89 10.09 -0.65
CA ILE A 512 8.53 10.37 0.63
C ILE A 512 9.98 10.78 0.40
N LEU A 513 10.33 11.95 0.94
CA LEU A 513 11.70 12.45 1.02
C LEU A 513 12.03 12.81 2.47
N SER A 514 12.97 12.09 3.07
CA SER A 514 13.50 12.44 4.39
C SER A 514 14.89 13.04 4.27
N LEU A 515 15.03 14.30 4.70
CA LEU A 515 16.28 15.06 4.78
C LEU A 515 16.58 15.46 6.23
N SER A 516 16.08 14.71 7.21
CA SER A 516 16.23 15.03 8.62
C SER A 516 17.67 14.91 9.11
N LYS A 517 18.00 15.61 10.19
CA LYS A 517 19.32 15.63 10.85
C LYS A 517 20.45 16.03 9.88
N ASN A 518 20.19 16.97 8.98
CA ASN A 518 21.15 17.52 8.02
C ASN A 518 21.57 18.95 8.40
N LYS A 519 22.20 19.69 7.48
CA LYS A 519 22.72 21.06 7.67
C LYS A 519 21.93 22.11 6.87
N ILE A 520 20.65 21.86 6.57
CA ILE A 520 19.78 22.77 5.82
C ILE A 520 19.41 23.97 6.68
N THR A 521 19.46 25.18 6.12
CA THR A 521 19.06 26.43 6.81
C THR A 521 17.74 26.97 6.27
N ASP A 522 17.28 28.12 6.78
CA ASP A 522 16.11 28.84 6.24
C ASP A 522 16.18 29.10 4.73
N LYS A 523 17.38 29.24 4.18
CA LYS A 523 17.57 29.42 2.74
C LYS A 523 17.17 28.16 1.98
N GLY A 524 17.68 26.99 2.38
CA GLY A 524 17.31 25.71 1.77
C GLY A 524 15.83 25.38 2.00
N ALA A 525 15.29 25.67 3.18
CA ALA A 525 13.86 25.53 3.48
C ALA A 525 12.98 26.34 2.52
N THR A 526 13.34 27.59 2.25
CA THR A 526 12.63 28.45 1.30
C THR A 526 12.63 27.87 -0.12
N VAL A 527 13.76 27.30 -0.55
CA VAL A 527 13.87 26.71 -1.89
C VAL A 527 13.04 25.43 -1.99
N LEU A 528 13.07 24.58 -0.96
CA LEU A 528 12.22 23.39 -0.87
C LEU A 528 10.73 23.78 -0.92
N ALA A 529 10.31 24.76 -0.12
CA ALA A 529 8.95 25.28 -0.10
C ALA A 529 8.45 25.71 -1.50
N ASN A 530 9.28 26.44 -2.26
CA ASN A 530 8.94 26.84 -3.63
C ASN A 530 8.73 25.65 -4.58
N ALA A 531 9.41 24.52 -4.35
CA ALA A 531 9.22 23.32 -5.14
C ALA A 531 7.98 22.51 -4.75
N LEU A 532 7.53 22.58 -3.50
CA LEU A 532 6.36 21.83 -3.02
C LEU A 532 5.10 22.13 -3.84
N GLY A 533 4.85 23.39 -4.18
CA GLY A 533 3.72 23.78 -5.02
C GLY A 533 3.76 23.24 -6.46
N HIS A 534 4.93 22.79 -6.93
CA HIS A 534 5.11 22.22 -8.26
C HIS A 534 5.16 20.68 -8.25
N SER A 535 5.39 20.08 -7.07
CA SER A 535 5.42 18.65 -6.91
C SER A 535 3.99 18.10 -6.93
N SER A 536 3.77 17.03 -7.71
CA SER A 536 2.49 16.29 -7.67
C SER A 536 2.65 14.87 -7.14
N GLY A 537 3.90 14.42 -6.96
CA GLY A 537 4.25 13.10 -6.45
C GLY A 537 4.48 13.07 -4.94
N LEU A 538 5.06 14.14 -4.38
CA LEU A 538 5.43 14.16 -2.97
C LEU A 538 4.19 14.19 -2.08
N ARG A 539 4.28 13.50 -0.94
CA ARG A 539 3.28 13.43 0.12
C ARG A 539 3.88 13.74 1.48
N TYR A 540 5.16 13.42 1.66
CA TYR A 540 5.86 13.63 2.93
C TYR A 540 7.26 14.19 2.71
N LEU A 541 7.59 15.23 3.48
CA LEU A 541 8.90 15.83 3.58
C LEU A 541 9.30 15.93 5.05
N SER A 542 10.29 15.16 5.50
CA SER A 542 10.88 15.38 6.84
C SER A 542 12.15 16.21 6.70
N VAL A 543 12.23 17.28 7.49
CA VAL A 543 13.39 18.19 7.59
C VAL A 543 13.76 18.40 9.06
N ASP A 544 13.28 17.54 9.94
CA ASP A 544 13.57 17.59 11.37
C ASP A 544 15.07 17.62 11.67
N GLY A 545 15.50 18.24 12.77
CA GLY A 545 16.90 18.25 13.18
C GLY A 545 17.87 18.96 12.23
N ASN A 546 17.37 19.84 11.34
CA ASN A 546 18.18 20.73 10.51
C ASN A 546 18.46 22.08 11.21
N LEU A 547 19.20 22.98 10.55
CA LEU A 547 19.50 24.34 11.00
C LEU A 547 18.43 25.36 10.55
N ILE A 548 17.17 24.91 10.48
CA ILE A 548 16.01 25.72 10.07
C ILE A 548 15.43 26.41 11.30
N THR A 549 15.23 27.72 11.22
CA THR A 549 14.57 28.51 12.27
C THR A 549 13.06 28.45 12.09
N GLN A 550 12.30 28.96 13.08
CA GLN A 550 10.85 29.08 12.96
C GLN A 550 10.41 29.78 11.66
N THR A 551 11.19 30.74 11.17
CA THR A 551 10.88 31.47 9.92
C THR A 551 10.89 30.53 8.72
N GLY A 552 11.91 29.68 8.59
CA GLY A 552 12.00 28.71 7.51
C GLY A 552 10.93 27.61 7.60
N TYR A 553 10.59 27.17 8.82
CA TYR A 553 9.51 26.19 9.03
C TYR A 553 8.15 26.75 8.63
N SER A 554 7.81 27.98 9.03
CA SER A 554 6.54 28.61 8.63
C SER A 554 6.39 28.70 7.10
N VAL A 555 7.49 28.95 6.38
CA VAL A 555 7.49 29.01 4.90
C VAL A 555 7.24 27.62 4.29
N LEU A 556 7.89 26.58 4.83
CA LEU A 556 7.69 25.19 4.42
C LEU A 556 6.26 24.73 4.67
N GLU A 557 5.74 24.95 5.87
CA GLU A 557 4.40 24.55 6.28
C GLU A 557 3.33 25.22 5.41
N LEU A 558 3.43 26.53 5.21
CA LEU A 558 2.50 27.26 4.35
C LEU A 558 2.52 26.71 2.91
N ALA A 559 3.71 26.41 2.37
CA ALA A 559 3.82 25.86 1.02
C ALA A 559 3.23 24.44 0.91
N ALA A 560 3.38 23.62 1.96
CA ALA A 560 2.86 22.25 2.01
C ALA A 560 1.34 22.18 2.20
N GLN A 561 0.77 23.12 2.94
CA GLN A 561 -0.68 23.30 3.06
C GLN A 561 -1.31 23.73 1.72
N ASN A 562 -0.60 24.54 0.95
CA ASN A 562 -1.06 25.05 -0.35
C ASN A 562 -0.71 24.15 -1.55
N SER A 563 0.06 23.08 -1.36
CA SER A 563 0.38 22.14 -2.44
C SER A 563 -0.80 21.22 -2.75
N LEU A 564 -0.91 20.78 -4.01
CA LEU A 564 -1.86 19.75 -4.44
C LEU A 564 -1.09 18.56 -5.02
N PRO A 565 -1.02 17.43 -4.31
CA PRO A 565 -1.71 17.12 -3.05
C PRO A 565 -1.09 17.80 -1.82
N ARG A 566 -1.84 17.84 -0.72
CA ARG A 566 -1.34 18.34 0.58
C ARG A 566 -0.11 17.52 0.96
N ILE A 567 0.98 18.21 1.26
CA ILE A 567 2.23 17.59 1.68
C ILE A 567 2.32 17.73 3.19
N SER A 568 2.80 16.68 3.83
CA SER A 568 2.98 16.63 5.27
C SER A 568 4.43 16.85 5.60
N ILE A 569 4.67 17.72 6.57
CA ILE A 569 6.01 18.10 6.99
C ILE A 569 6.17 17.72 8.45
N ASP A 570 7.30 17.09 8.74
CA ASP A 570 7.69 16.68 10.07
C ASP A 570 8.92 17.47 10.53
N PHE A 571 8.80 18.07 11.72
CA PHE A 571 9.82 18.81 12.45
C PHE A 571 9.48 18.85 13.94
N TYR A 572 10.45 18.63 14.83
CA TYR A 572 10.29 18.87 16.27
C TYR A 572 10.59 20.35 16.56
N SER A 573 9.61 21.06 17.14
CA SER A 573 9.86 22.37 17.74
C SER A 573 10.75 22.19 18.98
N GLN A 574 11.94 22.80 18.98
CA GLN A 574 12.75 22.95 20.20
C GLN A 574 12.24 24.10 21.07
#